data_AF-A0A1I6W2K5-F1
#
_entry.id   AF-A0A1I6W2K5-F1
#
_cell.length_a   1.000
_cell.length_b   1.000
_cell.length_c   1.000
_cell.angle_alpha   90.00
_cell.angle_beta   90.00
_cell.angle_gamma   90.00
#
_symmetry.space_group_name_H-M   'P 1'
#
loop_
_entity.id
_entity.type
_entity.pdbx_description
1 polymer ?
#
loop_
_entity_poly.entity_id
_entity_poly.type
_entity_poly.pdbx_seq_one_letter_code
_entity_poly.pdbx_strand_id
1 'polypeptide(L)'
;MIKAPLLAALAIALPVVASAGSLTLSEPLAGGTLREGTVDMSVYTQPAGETGVEVVAFYTERAGAEPLRLAMRLEEGDSTTFGLPGVSGVSYRFERSADAVIVTSAPARTELALN
;
A
#
# COMPACT_ATOMS: atom_id res chain seq x y z
N MET A 1 -22.87 -18.65 46.33
CA MET A 1 -22.35 -19.18 45.04
C MET A 1 -22.22 -18.00 44.08
N ILE A 2 -21.00 -17.51 43.86
CA ILE A 2 -20.73 -16.34 43.00
C ILE A 2 -20.59 -16.84 41.57
N LYS A 3 -21.49 -16.42 40.68
CA LYS A 3 -21.40 -16.68 39.23
C LYS A 3 -20.57 -15.57 38.61
N ALA A 4 -19.36 -15.90 38.16
CA ALA A 4 -18.52 -15.00 37.38
C ALA A 4 -19.07 -14.88 35.95
N PRO A 5 -19.31 -13.68 35.41
CA PRO A 5 -19.60 -13.52 34.00
C PRO A 5 -18.29 -13.52 33.20
N LEU A 6 -18.20 -14.43 32.24
CA LEU A 6 -17.14 -14.51 31.23
C LEU A 6 -17.25 -13.28 30.31
N LEU A 7 -16.27 -12.38 30.37
CA LEU A 7 -16.13 -11.25 29.46
C LEU A 7 -15.62 -11.78 28.11
N ALA A 8 -16.48 -11.77 27.10
CA ALA A 8 -16.09 -11.97 25.71
C ALA A 8 -15.30 -10.75 25.22
N ALA A 9 -13.99 -10.91 24.98
CA ALA A 9 -13.17 -9.89 24.36
C ALA A 9 -13.54 -9.78 22.87
N LEU A 10 -14.12 -8.65 22.48
CA LEU A 10 -14.43 -8.33 21.09
C LEU A 10 -13.12 -7.91 20.40
N ALA A 11 -12.62 -8.72 19.48
CA ALA A 11 -11.49 -8.34 18.63
C ALA A 11 -11.94 -7.19 17.73
N ILE A 12 -11.40 -6.00 17.96
CA ILE A 12 -11.67 -4.82 17.14
C ILE A 12 -10.79 -4.96 15.89
N ALA A 13 -11.38 -5.39 14.77
CA ALA A 13 -10.70 -5.36 13.47
C ALA A 13 -10.37 -3.89 13.16
N LEU A 14 -9.08 -3.57 13.01
CA LEU A 14 -8.65 -2.22 12.68
C LEU A 14 -9.08 -1.91 11.24
N PRO A 15 -9.63 -0.72 10.97
CA PRO A 15 -10.05 -0.36 9.62
C PRO A 15 -8.81 -0.13 8.73
N VAL A 16 -8.85 -0.69 7.51
CA VAL A 16 -8.01 -0.21 6.41
C VAL A 16 -8.40 1.25 6.15
N VAL A 17 -7.51 2.18 6.48
CA VAL A 17 -7.69 3.59 6.16
C VAL A 17 -7.20 3.81 4.74
N ALA A 18 -8.14 3.88 3.80
CA ALA A 18 -7.87 4.42 2.47
C ALA A 18 -8.24 5.91 2.48
N SER A 19 -7.23 6.78 2.40
CA SER A 19 -7.43 8.20 2.10
C SER A 19 -7.15 8.42 0.61
N ALA A 20 -7.70 9.49 0.02
CA ALA A 20 -7.33 9.85 -1.36
C ALA A 20 -5.80 9.99 -1.45
N GLY A 21 -5.18 9.17 -2.29
CA GLY A 21 -3.73 9.12 -2.45
C GLY A 21 -2.93 8.44 -1.33
N SER A 22 -3.57 7.70 -0.40
CA SER A 22 -2.84 6.91 0.61
C SER A 22 -3.57 5.62 1.01
N LEU A 23 -2.81 4.53 1.16
CA LEU A 23 -3.26 3.22 1.61
C LEU A 23 -2.29 2.69 2.67
N THR A 24 -2.82 2.33 3.85
CA THR A 24 -2.03 1.69 4.92
C THR A 24 -2.49 0.25 5.13
N LEU A 25 -1.54 -0.69 5.08
CA LEU A 25 -1.72 -2.12 5.27
C LEU A 25 -0.95 -2.56 6.53
N SER A 26 -1.65 -2.71 7.65
CA SER A 26 -1.05 -2.98 8.97
C SER A 26 -1.16 -4.43 9.45
N GLU A 27 -1.77 -5.31 8.66
CA GLU A 27 -1.92 -6.73 8.99
C GLU A 27 -1.14 -7.60 8.00
N PRO A 28 -0.60 -8.75 8.44
CA PRO A 28 -0.06 -9.75 7.53
C PRO A 28 -1.12 -10.17 6.51
N LEU A 29 -0.73 -10.30 5.24
CA LEU A 29 -1.63 -10.66 4.14
C LEU A 29 -2.75 -9.64 3.87
N ALA A 30 -2.61 -8.41 4.40
CA ALA A 30 -3.55 -7.34 4.12
C ALA A 30 -3.51 -6.93 2.65
N GLY A 31 -4.67 -6.51 2.15
CA GLY A 31 -4.80 -5.92 0.83
C GLY A 31 -5.76 -4.74 0.85
N GLY A 32 -5.61 -3.88 -0.15
CA GLY A 32 -6.44 -2.69 -0.32
C GLY A 32 -6.29 -2.09 -1.71
N THR A 33 -7.05 -1.03 -1.96
CA THR A 33 -7.03 -0.32 -3.23
C THR A 33 -6.67 1.13 -3.03
N LEU A 34 -5.85 1.66 -3.94
CA LEU A 34 -5.48 3.06 -4.03
C LEU A 34 -5.98 3.60 -5.38
N ARG A 35 -6.67 4.72 -5.36
CA ARG A 35 -7.08 5.45 -6.56
C ARG A 35 -6.38 6.80 -6.57
N GLU A 36 -5.70 7.10 -7.68
CA GLU A 36 -5.13 8.40 -7.96
C GLU A 36 -5.40 8.79 -9.42
N GLY A 37 -6.14 9.89 -9.61
CA GLY A 37 -6.57 10.32 -10.95
C GLY A 37 -7.29 9.21 -11.72
N THR A 38 -6.63 8.72 -12.79
CA THR A 38 -7.14 7.67 -13.69
C THR A 38 -6.60 6.28 -13.40
N VAL A 39 -5.73 6.16 -12.39
CA VAL A 39 -5.12 4.90 -11.99
C VAL A 39 -5.90 4.28 -10.85
N ASP A 40 -6.38 3.08 -11.08
CA ASP A 40 -6.83 2.15 -10.04
C ASP A 40 -5.69 1.16 -9.76
N MET A 41 -5.29 1.07 -8.50
CA MET A 41 -4.27 0.14 -8.02
C MET A 41 -4.84 -0.75 -6.93
N SER A 42 -4.60 -2.04 -7.04
CA SER A 42 -4.81 -3.01 -5.95
C SER A 42 -3.46 -3.44 -5.42
N VAL A 43 -3.32 -3.49 -4.09
CA VAL A 43 -2.06 -3.83 -3.42
C VAL A 43 -2.36 -4.89 -2.37
N TYR A 44 -1.50 -5.88 -2.25
CA TYR A 44 -1.47 -6.78 -1.10
C TYR A 44 -0.03 -7.06 -0.66
N THR A 45 0.10 -7.51 0.58
CA THR A 45 1.38 -7.89 1.18
C THR A 45 1.45 -9.40 1.40
N GLN A 46 2.65 -9.96 1.39
CA GLN A 46 2.89 -11.31 1.87
C GLN A 46 4.24 -11.41 2.60
N PRO A 47 4.38 -12.30 3.59
CA PRO A 47 5.66 -12.52 4.25
C PRO A 47 6.74 -12.92 3.23
N ALA A 48 7.93 -12.33 3.36
CA ALA A 48 9.09 -12.68 2.56
C ALA A 48 10.27 -12.90 3.51
N GLY A 49 10.57 -14.17 3.82
CA GLY A 49 11.59 -14.50 4.83
C GLY A 49 11.13 -14.15 6.25
N GLU A 50 12.08 -13.90 7.15
CA GLU A 50 11.78 -13.70 8.58
C GLU A 50 11.34 -12.27 8.91
N THR A 51 11.92 -11.26 8.26
CA THR A 51 11.70 -9.82 8.59
C THR A 51 11.08 -9.02 7.45
N GLY A 52 11.12 -9.55 6.23
CA GLY A 52 10.71 -8.82 5.04
C GLY A 52 9.25 -9.04 4.66
N VAL A 53 8.72 -8.10 3.89
CA VAL A 53 7.41 -8.19 3.25
C VAL A 53 7.59 -8.05 1.75
N GLU A 54 6.97 -8.95 0.97
CA GLU A 54 6.75 -8.71 -0.46
C GLU A 54 5.45 -7.92 -0.62
N VAL A 55 5.55 -6.78 -1.29
CA VAL A 55 4.40 -5.99 -1.74
C VAL A 55 4.14 -6.32 -3.20
N VAL A 56 2.91 -6.71 -3.49
CA VAL A 56 2.46 -6.96 -4.86
C VAL A 56 1.34 -5.98 -5.20
N ALA A 57 1.52 -5.25 -6.29
CA ALA A 57 0.55 -4.30 -6.78
C ALA A 57 0.14 -4.61 -8.22
N PHE A 58 -1.13 -4.48 -8.52
CA PHE A 58 -1.66 -4.47 -9.89
C PHE A 58 -2.29 -3.11 -10.16
N TYR A 59 -2.00 -2.53 -11.32
CA TYR A 59 -2.57 -1.25 -11.73
C TYR A 59 -2.99 -1.26 -13.19
N THR A 60 -3.94 -0.40 -13.54
CA THR A 60 -4.39 -0.19 -14.92
C THR A 60 -4.13 1.25 -15.35
N GLU A 61 -3.54 1.46 -16.53
CA GLU A 61 -3.31 2.79 -17.09
C GLU A 61 -4.59 3.45 -17.61
N ARG A 62 -5.56 2.65 -18.08
CA ARG A 62 -6.86 3.06 -18.63
C ARG A 62 -7.90 1.97 -18.42
N ALA A 63 -9.17 2.35 -18.43
CA ALA A 63 -10.29 1.41 -18.43
C ALA A 63 -10.19 0.44 -19.63
N GLY A 64 -10.10 -0.86 -19.35
CA GLY A 64 -10.07 -1.93 -20.36
C GLY A 64 -8.68 -2.40 -20.81
N ALA A 65 -7.59 -1.85 -20.25
CA ALA A 65 -6.25 -2.39 -20.45
C ALA A 65 -5.98 -3.59 -19.51
N GLU A 66 -5.10 -4.51 -19.93
CA GLU A 66 -4.61 -5.59 -19.07
C GLU A 66 -3.88 -5.01 -17.85
N PRO A 67 -4.17 -5.46 -16.62
CA PRO A 67 -3.47 -5.01 -15.43
C PRO A 67 -1.98 -5.31 -15.49
N LEU A 68 -1.17 -4.29 -15.21
CA LEU A 68 0.28 -4.42 -15.07
C LEU A 68 0.62 -4.81 -13.64
N ARG A 69 1.60 -5.71 -13.47
CA ARG A 69 2.06 -6.19 -12.16
C ARG A 69 3.37 -5.51 -11.76
N LEU A 70 3.42 -5.08 -10.51
CA LEU A 70 4.60 -4.61 -9.80
C LEU A 70 4.78 -5.49 -8.56
N ALA A 71 6.02 -5.89 -8.26
CA ALA A 71 6.35 -6.56 -7.00
C ALA A 71 7.71 -6.08 -6.49
N MET A 72 7.81 -5.94 -5.17
CA MET A 72 9.06 -5.59 -4.50
C MET A 72 9.10 -6.16 -3.09
N ARG A 73 10.32 -6.37 -2.58
CA ARG A 73 10.57 -6.69 -1.18
C ARG A 73 10.88 -5.39 -0.43
N LEU A 74 10.30 -5.24 0.76
CA LEU A 74 10.63 -4.18 1.72
C LEU A 74 11.00 -4.79 3.06
N GLU A 75 12.09 -4.32 3.65
CA GLU A 75 12.45 -4.48 5.06
C GLU A 75 11.95 -3.29 5.88
N GLU A 76 11.97 -3.42 7.21
CA GLU A 76 11.65 -2.31 8.10
C GLU A 76 12.55 -1.09 7.84
N GLY A 77 11.94 0.07 7.60
CA GLY A 77 12.62 1.33 7.26
C GLY A 77 12.86 1.54 5.75
N ASP A 78 12.57 0.54 4.91
CA ASP A 78 12.69 0.70 3.46
C ASP A 78 11.60 1.63 2.91
N SER A 79 12.01 2.48 1.96
CA SER A 79 11.12 3.36 1.21
C SER A 79 11.62 3.50 -0.22
N THR A 80 10.73 3.25 -1.19
CA THR A 80 11.03 3.40 -2.62
C THR A 80 9.97 4.29 -3.26
N THR A 81 10.40 5.22 -4.13
CA THR A 81 9.52 6.13 -4.86
C THR A 81 9.80 6.08 -6.37
N PHE A 82 8.78 5.91 -7.19
CA PHE A 82 8.88 5.93 -8.66
C PHE A 82 7.54 6.28 -9.32
N GLY A 83 7.60 6.66 -10.60
CA GLY A 83 6.40 6.74 -11.46
C GLY A 83 6.05 5.37 -12.05
N LEU A 84 4.78 5.14 -12.36
CA LEU A 84 4.37 3.90 -13.02
C LEU A 84 4.55 4.03 -14.54
N PRO A 85 5.02 2.97 -15.22
CA PRO A 85 4.96 2.87 -16.67
C PRO A 85 3.60 3.30 -17.23
N GLY A 86 3.61 4.11 -18.30
CA GLY A 86 2.41 4.62 -18.96
C GLY A 86 1.58 5.64 -18.16
N VAL A 87 1.94 5.92 -16.90
CA VAL A 87 1.29 6.92 -16.04
C VAL A 87 2.20 8.13 -15.88
N SER A 88 1.77 9.27 -16.41
CA SER A 88 2.51 10.54 -16.28
C SER A 88 2.07 11.35 -15.08
N GLY A 89 3.00 12.09 -14.48
CA GLY A 89 2.66 13.17 -13.53
C GLY A 89 2.31 12.72 -12.12
N VAL A 90 2.46 11.43 -11.79
CA VAL A 90 2.23 10.89 -10.45
C VAL A 90 3.43 10.03 -10.04
N SER A 91 3.93 10.25 -8.84
CA SER A 91 4.89 9.38 -8.16
C SER A 91 4.18 8.58 -7.08
N TYR A 92 4.53 7.30 -6.98
CA TYR A 92 4.07 6.39 -5.93
C TYR A 92 5.23 6.07 -5.02
N ARG A 93 4.99 6.13 -3.71
CA ARG A 93 5.92 5.72 -2.67
C ARG A 93 5.37 4.52 -1.94
N PHE A 94 6.22 3.49 -1.82
CA PHE A 94 5.97 2.29 -1.03
C PHE A 94 6.98 2.28 0.11
N GLU A 95 6.48 2.22 1.33
CA GLU A 95 7.29 2.26 2.54
C GLU A 95 6.87 1.15 3.50
N ARG A 96 7.83 0.61 4.23
CA ARG A 96 7.61 -0.31 5.34
C ARG A 96 8.05 0.36 6.64
N SER A 97 7.09 0.59 7.53
CA SER A 97 7.31 1.32 8.79
C SER A 97 6.35 0.84 9.87
N ALA A 98 6.86 0.59 11.07
CA ALA A 98 6.09 0.21 12.26
C ALA A 98 5.09 -0.93 12.02
N ASP A 99 5.57 -2.03 11.44
CA ASP A 99 4.75 -3.19 11.07
C ASP A 99 3.67 -2.98 9.99
N ALA A 100 3.67 -1.81 9.34
CA ALA A 100 2.77 -1.50 8.25
C ALA A 100 3.50 -1.26 6.92
N VAL A 101 2.82 -1.56 5.82
CA VAL A 101 3.14 -1.05 4.49
C VAL A 101 2.27 0.17 4.21
N ILE A 102 2.91 1.26 3.83
CA ILE A 102 2.24 2.52 3.49
C ILE A 102 2.50 2.81 2.02
N VAL A 103 1.43 2.93 1.24
CA VAL A 103 1.47 3.29 -0.17
C VAL A 103 0.88 4.67 -0.33
N THR A 104 1.64 5.62 -0.88
CA THR A 104 1.17 6.99 -1.11
C THR A 104 1.38 7.39 -2.57
N SER A 105 0.49 8.21 -3.09
CA SER A 105 0.65 8.91 -4.36
C SER A 105 0.81 10.41 -4.14
N ALA A 106 1.60 11.04 -5.00
CA ALA A 106 1.73 12.48 -5.06
C ALA A 106 1.97 12.93 -6.50
N PRO A 107 1.60 14.16 -6.87
CA PRO A 107 2.01 14.73 -8.15
C PRO A 107 3.54 14.66 -8.30
N ALA A 108 4.00 14.17 -9.45
CA ALA A 108 5.43 14.11 -9.73
C ALA A 108 5.98 15.54 -9.81
N ARG A 109 6.90 15.88 -8.90
CA ARG A 109 7.60 17.17 -8.94
C ARG A 109 8.71 17.08 -9.97
N THR A 110 8.52 17.72 -11.12
CA THR A 110 9.63 18.00 -12.04
C THR A 110 10.39 19.19 -11.48
N GLU A 111 11.50 18.95 -10.77
CA GLU A 111 12.51 19.99 -10.59
C GLU A 111 13.16 20.21 -11.96
N LEU A 112 12.68 21.22 -12.68
CA LEU A 112 13.38 21.78 -13.83
C LEU A 112 14.72 22.31 -13.30
N ALA A 113 15.79 21.54 -13.47
CA ALA A 113 17.15 22.06 -13.35
C ALA A 113 17.31 23.15 -14.41
N LEU A 114 17.12 24.40 -13.98
CA LEU A 114 17.48 25.58 -14.75
C LEU A 114 19.01 25.61 -14.81
N ASN A 115 19.57 25.13 -15.93
CA ASN A 115 20.97 25.36 -16.31
C ASN A 115 21.11 26.76 -16.92
#